data_AF-A0A558BWZ4-F1
#
_entry.id   AF-A0A558BWZ4-F1
#
_cell.length_a   1.000
_cell.length_b   1.000
_cell.length_c   1.000
_cell.angle_alpha   90.00
_cell.angle_beta   90.00
_cell.angle_gamma   90.00
#
_symmetry.space_group_name_H-M   'P 1'
#
loop_
_entity.id
_entity.type
_entity.pdbx_description
1 polymer ?
#
loop_
_entity_poly.entity_id
_entity_poly.type
_entity_poly.pdbx_seq_one_letter_code
_entity_poly.pdbx_strand_id
1 'polypeptide(L)'
;MSEDPEEALRRFDEWERGFVLPDLPYPPPPSGSRFLRDWLAERERAFPAWAASHGPADRWDFSPDSIDALATVVREETPTEELFRSPERAEFAEGAAWYWGEVLRRARPSRWEYTPGEPDEHSPFLGHFWVQRLDVKASYTPLLNLVRMLRLEDHRLLGELFREWMSW
;
A
#
# COMPACT_ATOMS: atom_id res chain seq x y z
N MET A 1 -25.42 -22.92 -9.79
CA MET A 1 -25.37 -22.77 -8.32
C MET A 1 -24.87 -21.36 -8.06
N SER A 2 -25.73 -20.48 -7.55
CA SER A 2 -25.38 -19.09 -7.24
C SER A 2 -24.69 -19.10 -5.88
N GLU A 3 -23.44 -18.63 -5.80
CA GLU A 3 -22.81 -18.36 -4.51
C GLU A 3 -23.54 -17.20 -3.81
N ASP A 4 -23.66 -17.32 -2.49
CA ASP A 4 -24.28 -16.33 -1.62
C ASP A 4 -23.41 -15.06 -1.58
N PRO A 5 -23.95 -13.87 -1.93
CA PRO A 5 -23.21 -12.61 -1.89
C PRO A 5 -22.60 -12.27 -0.53
N GLU A 6 -23.23 -12.68 0.59
CA GLU A 6 -22.68 -12.45 1.92
C GLU A 6 -21.48 -13.36 2.21
N GLU A 7 -21.49 -14.59 1.71
CA GLU A 7 -20.37 -15.52 1.85
C GLU A 7 -19.20 -15.14 0.94
N ALA A 8 -19.49 -14.59 -0.24
CA ALA A 8 -18.47 -13.99 -1.10
C ALA A 8 -17.80 -12.77 -0.42
N LEU A 9 -18.59 -11.88 0.21
CA LEU A 9 -18.05 -10.76 0.98
C LEU A 9 -17.26 -11.21 2.21
N ARG A 10 -17.73 -12.24 2.93
CA ARG A 10 -17.06 -12.78 4.12
C ARG A 10 -15.73 -13.45 3.74
N ARG A 11 -15.70 -14.20 2.64
CA ARG A 11 -14.45 -14.75 2.09
C ARG A 11 -13.52 -13.65 1.62
N PHE A 12 -14.04 -12.59 1.03
CA PHE A 12 -13.26 -11.43 0.61
C PHE A 12 -12.60 -10.72 1.82
N ASP A 13 -13.35 -10.48 2.91
CA ASP A 13 -12.87 -9.86 4.16
C ASP A 13 -11.92 -10.79 4.95
N GLU A 14 -12.10 -12.11 4.87
CA GLU A 14 -11.15 -13.11 5.39
C GLU A 14 -9.87 -13.22 4.52
N TRP A 15 -9.98 -13.01 3.21
CA TRP A 15 -8.87 -13.05 2.26
C TRP A 15 -7.99 -11.80 2.31
N GLU A 16 -8.56 -10.61 2.51
CA GLU A 16 -7.78 -9.38 2.78
C GLU A 16 -6.95 -9.51 4.08
N ARG A 17 -7.38 -10.37 5.03
CA ARG A 17 -6.72 -10.58 6.33
C ARG A 17 -5.71 -11.73 6.40
N GLY A 18 -5.50 -12.53 5.35
CA GLY A 18 -4.55 -13.63 5.50
C GLY A 18 -4.32 -14.55 4.32
N PHE A 19 -3.36 -14.21 3.46
CA PHE A 19 -2.56 -15.24 2.80
C PHE A 19 -1.59 -15.86 3.81
N VAL A 20 -2.04 -16.91 4.49
CA VAL A 20 -1.14 -17.88 5.11
C VAL A 20 -1.37 -19.20 4.40
N LEU A 21 -0.38 -19.63 3.61
CA LEU A 21 -0.28 -21.03 3.22
C LEU A 21 -0.30 -21.84 4.53
N PRO A 22 -1.26 -22.76 4.74
CA PRO A 22 -1.56 -23.37 6.04
C PRO A 22 -0.37 -23.98 6.80
N ASP A 23 0.73 -24.26 6.10
CA ASP A 23 1.91 -24.94 6.63
C ASP A 23 3.19 -24.08 6.66
N LEU A 24 3.13 -22.79 6.33
CA LEU A 24 4.30 -21.92 6.43
C LEU A 24 4.44 -21.35 7.86
N PRO A 25 5.66 -21.34 8.42
CA PRO A 25 5.93 -20.59 9.64
C PRO A 25 5.58 -19.13 9.39
N TYR A 26 5.02 -18.48 10.41
CA TYR A 26 4.71 -17.07 10.36
C TYR A 26 5.82 -16.26 11.09
N PRO A 27 6.35 -15.18 10.48
CA PRO A 27 6.01 -14.68 9.14
C PRO A 27 6.54 -15.63 8.05
N PRO A 28 5.87 -15.71 6.89
CA PRO A 28 6.32 -16.56 5.79
C PRO A 28 7.77 -16.19 5.40
N PRO A 29 8.56 -17.09 4.80
CA PRO A 29 9.85 -16.71 4.25
C PRO A 29 9.68 -15.58 3.22
N PRO A 30 10.67 -14.68 3.08
CA PRO A 30 10.59 -13.62 2.08
C PRO A 30 10.52 -14.21 0.68
N SER A 31 9.75 -13.59 -0.22
CA SER A 31 9.58 -14.08 -1.60
C SER A 31 10.88 -14.18 -2.41
N GLY A 32 11.94 -13.46 -2.02
CA GLY A 32 13.20 -13.39 -2.76
C GLY A 32 13.08 -12.72 -4.13
N SER A 33 11.97 -12.04 -4.41
CA SER A 33 11.66 -11.43 -5.70
C SER A 33 12.75 -10.44 -6.15
N ARG A 34 13.39 -10.72 -7.29
CA ARG A 34 14.33 -9.77 -7.92
C ARG A 34 13.60 -8.51 -8.37
N PHE A 35 12.40 -8.66 -8.92
CA PHE A 35 11.57 -7.54 -9.36
C PHE A 35 11.25 -6.59 -8.21
N LEU A 36 10.91 -7.12 -7.03
CA LEU A 36 10.71 -6.32 -5.83
C LEU A 36 11.98 -5.56 -5.42
N ARG A 37 13.14 -6.23 -5.42
CA ARG A 37 14.41 -5.58 -5.06
C ARG A 37 14.77 -4.44 -6.01
N ASP A 38 14.58 -4.67 -7.31
CA ASP A 38 14.87 -3.67 -8.33
C ASP A 38 13.89 -2.48 -8.19
N TRP A 39 12.60 -2.73 -7.95
CA TRP A 39 11.61 -1.68 -7.70
C TRP A 39 11.91 -0.86 -6.44
N LEU A 40 12.24 -1.50 -5.32
CA LEU A 40 12.60 -0.81 -4.08
C LEU A 40 13.82 0.09 -4.24
N ALA A 41 14.87 -0.42 -4.90
CA ALA A 41 16.09 0.35 -5.17
C ALA A 41 15.80 1.57 -6.07
N GLU A 42 14.92 1.40 -7.06
CA GLU A 42 14.49 2.49 -7.92
C GLU A 42 13.72 3.56 -7.14
N ARG A 43 12.75 3.18 -6.32
CA ARG A 43 11.95 4.14 -5.53
C ARG A 43 12.80 4.87 -4.49
N GLU A 44 13.70 4.16 -3.81
CA GLU A 44 14.64 4.79 -2.86
C GLU A 44 15.54 5.83 -3.55
N ARG A 45 16.02 5.53 -4.76
CA ARG A 45 16.82 6.46 -5.57
C ARG A 45 16.02 7.66 -6.06
N ALA A 46 14.76 7.46 -6.45
CA ALA A 46 13.89 8.51 -6.98
C ALA A 46 13.30 9.43 -5.90
N PHE A 47 13.20 8.94 -4.65
CA PHE A 47 12.49 9.61 -3.57
C PHE A 47 12.94 11.06 -3.31
N PRO A 48 14.24 11.41 -3.26
CA PRO A 48 14.64 12.80 -3.02
C PRO A 48 14.07 13.79 -4.03
N ALA A 49 13.96 13.39 -5.31
CA ALA A 49 13.40 14.22 -6.37
C ALA A 49 11.86 14.31 -6.27
N TRP A 50 11.19 13.20 -5.95
CA TRP A 50 9.76 13.17 -5.68
C TRP A 50 9.40 14.08 -4.49
N ALA A 51 10.11 13.92 -3.37
CA ALA A 51 9.91 14.70 -2.14
C ALA A 51 10.05 16.22 -2.39
N ALA A 52 11.12 16.61 -3.09
CA ALA A 52 11.38 18.02 -3.43
C ALA A 52 10.33 18.63 -4.37
N SER A 53 9.65 17.81 -5.19
CA SER A 53 8.61 18.27 -6.11
C SER A 53 7.26 18.50 -5.43
N HIS A 54 7.03 17.90 -4.25
CA HIS A 54 5.70 17.86 -3.62
C HIS A 54 5.65 18.48 -2.21
N GLY A 55 6.77 18.97 -1.67
CA GLY A 55 6.78 19.67 -0.39
C GLY A 55 8.17 20.11 0.05
N PRO A 56 8.28 20.84 1.18
CA PRO A 56 9.57 21.14 1.79
C PRO A 56 10.24 19.85 2.29
N ALA A 57 11.57 19.82 2.30
CA ALA A 57 12.36 18.61 2.51
C ALA A 57 12.13 17.94 3.88
N ASP A 58 11.75 18.72 4.90
CA ASP A 58 11.46 18.26 6.26
C ASP A 58 10.05 17.65 6.41
N ARG A 59 9.16 17.84 5.44
CA ARG A 59 7.80 17.31 5.47
C ARG A 59 7.73 15.79 5.28
N TRP A 60 8.70 15.23 4.57
CA TRP A 60 8.69 13.84 4.12
C TRP A 60 9.65 13.00 4.97
N ASP A 61 9.34 12.88 6.26
CA ASP A 61 10.18 12.25 7.27
C ASP A 61 9.75 10.81 7.65
N PHE A 62 8.74 10.28 6.97
CA PHE A 62 8.09 8.99 7.25
C PHE A 62 7.43 8.88 8.63
N SER A 63 7.18 10.01 9.30
CA SER A 63 6.47 10.04 10.58
C SER A 63 4.95 9.97 10.37
N PRO A 64 4.17 9.65 11.42
CA PRO A 64 2.71 9.73 11.37
C PRO A 64 2.21 11.14 11.00
N ASP A 65 2.92 12.19 11.39
CA ASP A 65 2.52 13.58 11.11
C ASP A 65 2.59 13.92 9.61
N SER A 66 3.37 13.15 8.84
CA SER A 66 3.45 13.28 7.38
C SER A 66 2.28 12.64 6.61
N ILE A 67 1.39 11.90 7.28
CA ILE A 67 0.30 11.16 6.62
C ILE A 67 -0.76 12.11 6.04
N ASP A 68 -1.18 13.12 6.79
CA ASP A 68 -2.15 14.11 6.33
C ASP A 68 -1.58 14.95 5.17
N ALA A 69 -0.26 15.18 5.20
CA ALA A 69 0.45 15.83 4.11
C ALA A 69 0.44 14.99 2.83
N LEU A 70 0.68 13.67 2.93
CA LEU A 70 0.58 12.76 1.80
C LEU A 70 -0.83 12.73 1.22
N ALA A 71 -1.84 12.57 2.06
CA ALA A 71 -3.25 12.55 1.64
C ALA A 71 -3.63 13.84 0.89
N THR A 72 -3.14 14.99 1.37
CA THR A 72 -3.35 16.30 0.74
C THR A 72 -2.72 16.36 -0.65
N VAL A 73 -1.44 15.99 -0.79
CA VAL A 73 -0.72 16.02 -2.07
C VAL A 73 -1.35 15.09 -3.10
N VAL A 74 -1.72 13.87 -2.70
CA VAL A 74 -2.37 12.90 -3.60
C VAL A 74 -3.72 13.42 -4.10
N ARG A 75 -4.51 14.06 -3.24
CA ARG A 75 -5.78 14.68 -3.65
C ARG A 75 -5.58 15.85 -4.63
N GLU A 76 -4.55 16.66 -4.42
CA GLU A 76 -4.31 17.87 -5.22
C GLU A 76 -3.73 17.56 -6.59
N GLU A 77 -2.80 16.61 -6.68
CA GLU A 77 -2.16 16.22 -7.95
C GLU A 77 -3.05 15.30 -8.79
N THR A 78 -3.85 14.46 -8.13
CA THR A 78 -4.67 13.42 -8.76
C THR A 78 -6.02 13.32 -8.05
N PRO A 79 -6.94 14.27 -8.27
CA PRO A 79 -8.22 14.33 -7.55
C PRO A 79 -9.16 13.14 -7.77
N THR A 80 -8.91 12.28 -8.76
CA THR A 80 -9.74 11.10 -9.05
C THR A 80 -8.90 9.83 -9.13
N GLU A 81 -9.52 8.67 -8.91
CA GLU A 81 -8.82 7.38 -9.01
C GLU A 81 -8.34 7.08 -10.43
N GLU A 82 -9.05 7.57 -11.46
CA GLU A 82 -8.69 7.38 -12.86
C GLU A 82 -7.42 8.15 -13.20
N LEU A 83 -7.31 9.40 -12.73
CA LEU A 83 -6.11 10.20 -12.93
C LEU A 83 -4.93 9.66 -12.13
N PHE A 84 -5.16 9.18 -10.90
CA PHE A 84 -4.11 8.55 -10.09
C PHE A 84 -3.55 7.27 -10.75
N ARG A 85 -4.39 6.51 -11.45
CA ARG A 85 -3.98 5.29 -12.16
C ARG A 85 -3.55 5.53 -13.61
N SER A 86 -3.56 6.77 -14.09
CA SER A 86 -3.24 7.05 -15.48
C SER A 86 -1.75 6.86 -15.75
N PRO A 87 -1.35 6.40 -16.97
CA PRO A 87 0.06 6.25 -17.32
C PRO A 87 0.88 7.54 -17.14
N GLU A 88 0.26 8.70 -17.33
CA GLU A 88 0.88 10.02 -17.17
C GLU A 88 1.22 10.35 -15.72
N ARG A 89 0.57 9.69 -14.76
CA ARG A 89 0.77 9.88 -13.32
C ARG A 89 1.40 8.68 -12.63
N ALA A 90 1.84 7.67 -13.38
CA ALA A 90 2.41 6.43 -12.83
C ALA A 90 3.58 6.69 -11.86
N GLU A 91 4.56 7.52 -12.24
CA GLU A 91 5.71 7.84 -11.36
C GLU A 91 5.28 8.55 -10.06
N PHE A 92 4.29 9.42 -10.15
CA PHE A 92 3.73 10.09 -8.97
C PHE A 92 3.04 9.07 -8.04
N ALA A 93 2.16 8.24 -8.61
CA ALA A 93 1.37 7.27 -7.87
C ALA A 93 2.25 6.20 -7.21
N GLU A 94 3.28 5.72 -7.91
CA GLU A 94 4.25 4.78 -7.36
C GLU A 94 5.09 5.41 -6.24
N GLY A 95 5.53 6.66 -6.39
CA GLY A 95 6.26 7.39 -5.35
C GLY A 95 5.40 7.58 -4.08
N ALA A 96 4.13 7.96 -4.25
CA ALA A 96 3.18 8.10 -3.15
C ALA A 96 2.90 6.75 -2.45
N ALA A 97 2.69 5.68 -3.23
CA ALA A 97 2.47 4.33 -2.70
C ALA A 97 3.71 3.81 -1.95
N TRP A 98 4.90 4.03 -2.49
CA TRP A 98 6.15 3.67 -1.82
C TRP A 98 6.33 4.45 -0.51
N TYR A 99 6.09 5.76 -0.51
CA TYR A 99 6.21 6.58 0.70
C TYR A 99 5.25 6.09 1.80
N TRP A 100 3.98 5.87 1.45
CA TRP A 100 2.99 5.32 2.38
C TRP A 100 3.41 3.94 2.93
N GLY A 101 3.88 3.06 2.06
CA GLY A 101 4.38 1.75 2.52
C GLY A 101 5.62 1.85 3.40
N GLU A 102 6.52 2.81 3.18
CA GLU A 102 7.66 3.06 4.06
C GLU A 102 7.23 3.60 5.43
N VAL A 103 6.21 4.45 5.51
CA VAL A 103 5.59 4.87 6.78
C VAL A 103 5.12 3.64 7.57
N LEU A 104 4.37 2.75 6.92
CA LEU A 104 3.88 1.51 7.54
C LEU A 104 5.04 0.58 7.96
N ARG A 105 6.04 0.41 7.09
CA ARG A 105 7.18 -0.49 7.30
C ARG A 105 8.09 -0.03 8.43
N ARG A 106 8.21 1.28 8.64
CA ARG A 106 9.05 1.87 9.70
C ARG A 106 8.33 1.90 11.05
N ALA A 107 6.99 1.96 11.04
CA ALA A 107 6.19 2.03 12.27
C ALA A 107 6.12 0.69 13.03
N ARG A 108 6.17 -0.45 12.34
CA ARG A 108 6.13 -1.80 12.92
C ARG A 108 7.11 -2.74 12.21
N PRO A 109 7.57 -3.84 12.85
CA PRO A 109 8.37 -4.86 12.18
C PRO A 109 7.62 -5.41 10.96
N SER A 110 8.05 -4.99 9.78
CA SER A 110 7.34 -5.22 8.52
C SER A 110 8.31 -5.32 7.36
N ARG A 111 7.84 -5.89 6.25
CA ARG A 111 8.61 -5.95 5.01
C ARG A 111 7.72 -5.75 3.79
N TRP A 112 8.34 -5.35 2.68
CA TRP A 112 7.71 -5.33 1.38
C TRP A 112 7.67 -6.74 0.76
N GLU A 113 6.63 -6.98 -0.01
CA GLU A 113 6.42 -8.17 -0.84
C GLU A 113 5.84 -7.76 -2.21
N TYR A 114 5.93 -8.68 -3.18
CA TYR A 114 5.34 -8.52 -4.51
C TYR A 114 4.74 -9.83 -4.96
N THR A 115 3.50 -9.79 -5.45
CA THR A 115 2.84 -10.97 -6.03
C THR A 115 2.72 -10.78 -7.54
N PRO A 116 3.43 -11.56 -8.37
CA PRO A 116 3.38 -11.41 -9.82
C PRO A 116 2.03 -11.84 -10.40
N GLY A 117 1.54 -11.08 -11.39
CA GLY A 117 0.32 -11.38 -12.13
C GLY A 117 -0.36 -10.10 -12.61
N GLU A 118 -1.41 -10.26 -13.41
CA GLU A 118 -2.30 -9.15 -13.75
C GLU A 118 -3.21 -8.88 -12.55
N PRO A 119 -3.35 -7.62 -12.09
CA PRO A 119 -4.30 -7.28 -11.04
C PRO A 119 -5.72 -7.75 -11.38
N ASP A 120 -6.42 -8.29 -10.40
CA ASP A 120 -7.82 -8.68 -10.51
C ASP A 120 -8.63 -8.21 -9.30
N GLU A 121 -9.94 -8.45 -9.33
CA GLU A 121 -10.83 -8.07 -8.24
C GLU A 121 -10.87 -9.11 -7.10
N HIS A 122 -10.13 -10.21 -7.20
CA HIS A 122 -10.18 -11.33 -6.25
C HIS A 122 -9.01 -11.32 -5.27
N SER A 123 -7.93 -10.59 -5.56
CA SER A 123 -6.76 -10.48 -4.70
C SER A 123 -6.22 -9.05 -4.61
N PRO A 124 -6.14 -8.44 -3.41
CA PRO A 124 -5.55 -7.11 -3.24
C PRO A 124 -4.02 -7.11 -3.41
N PHE A 125 -3.39 -8.29 -3.56
CA PHE A 125 -1.94 -8.44 -3.65
C PHE A 125 -1.46 -8.73 -5.07
N LEU A 126 -2.29 -9.37 -5.90
CA LEU A 126 -1.90 -9.80 -7.24
C LEU A 126 -1.54 -8.59 -8.12
N GLY A 127 -0.37 -8.63 -8.74
CA GLY A 127 0.16 -7.52 -9.54
C GLY A 127 0.59 -6.30 -8.73
N HIS A 128 0.64 -6.38 -7.39
CA HIS A 128 0.92 -5.24 -6.53
C HIS A 128 2.12 -5.44 -5.60
N PHE A 129 2.73 -4.33 -5.23
CA PHE A 129 3.66 -4.23 -4.11
C PHE A 129 2.87 -3.97 -2.83
N TRP A 130 3.14 -4.75 -1.79
CA TRP A 130 2.40 -4.69 -0.54
C TRP A 130 3.33 -4.83 0.66
N VAL A 131 2.88 -4.35 1.82
CA VAL A 131 3.63 -4.38 3.07
C VAL A 131 2.99 -5.40 3.99
N GLN A 132 3.80 -6.31 4.52
CA GLN A 132 3.42 -7.34 5.47
C GLN A 132 3.96 -7.00 6.86
N ARG A 133 3.14 -7.04 7.91
CA ARG A 133 3.62 -7.13 9.29
C ARG A 133 4.28 -8.49 9.52
N LEU A 134 5.34 -8.52 10.33
CA LEU A 134 6.10 -9.73 10.65
C LEU A 134 5.72 -10.33 12.00
N ASP A 135 5.04 -9.56 12.83
CA ASP A 135 4.62 -9.90 14.18
C ASP A 135 3.15 -10.36 14.26
N VAL A 136 2.32 -9.95 13.30
CA VAL A 136 0.89 -10.29 13.22
C VAL A 136 0.43 -10.41 11.78
N LYS A 137 -0.57 -11.28 11.53
CA LYS A 137 -1.15 -11.51 10.19
C LYS A 137 -1.94 -10.29 9.69
N ALA A 138 -1.23 -9.24 9.31
CA ALA A 138 -1.77 -8.02 8.74
C ALA A 138 -0.90 -7.57 7.57
N SER A 139 -1.54 -7.11 6.51
CA SER A 139 -0.90 -6.64 5.29
C SER A 139 -1.70 -5.51 4.68
N TYR A 140 -1.03 -4.56 4.04
CA TYR A 140 -1.67 -3.53 3.24
C TYR A 140 -1.03 -3.43 1.86
N THR A 141 -1.83 -3.09 0.85
CA THR A 141 -1.37 -2.72 -0.48
C THR A 141 -1.39 -1.20 -0.61
N PRO A 142 -0.25 -0.49 -0.46
CA PRO A 142 -0.23 0.97 -0.33
C PRO A 142 -0.91 1.71 -1.48
N LEU A 143 -0.73 1.24 -2.72
CA LEU A 143 -1.37 1.82 -3.90
C LEU A 143 -2.90 1.75 -3.79
N LEU A 144 -3.45 0.60 -3.36
CA LEU A 144 -4.89 0.42 -3.23
C LEU A 144 -5.48 1.22 -2.07
N ASN A 145 -4.72 1.45 -0.99
CA ASN A 145 -5.14 2.35 0.09
C ASN A 145 -5.32 3.80 -0.42
N LEU A 146 -4.38 4.29 -1.25
CA LEU A 146 -4.44 5.63 -1.85
C LEU A 146 -5.59 5.76 -2.85
N VAL A 147 -5.79 4.75 -3.69
CA VAL A 147 -6.97 4.65 -4.57
C VAL A 147 -8.25 4.72 -3.74
N ARG A 148 -8.35 3.90 -2.68
CA ARG A 148 -9.56 3.83 -1.85
C ARG A 148 -9.85 5.18 -1.20
N MET A 149 -8.80 5.88 -0.76
CA MET A 149 -8.90 7.24 -0.22
C MET A 149 -9.53 8.20 -1.25
N LEU A 150 -9.05 8.19 -2.49
CA LEU A 150 -9.58 9.03 -3.58
C LEU A 150 -11.02 8.64 -3.94
N ARG A 151 -11.30 7.34 -4.12
CA ARG A 151 -12.62 6.82 -4.48
C ARG A 151 -13.70 7.16 -3.44
N LEU A 152 -13.33 7.16 -2.16
CA LEU A 152 -14.23 7.51 -1.05
C LEU A 152 -14.26 9.02 -0.74
N GLU A 153 -13.40 9.81 -1.39
CA GLU A 153 -13.17 11.23 -1.09
C GLU A 153 -12.86 11.49 0.41
N ASP A 154 -12.26 10.51 1.08
CA ASP A 154 -11.98 10.55 2.52
C ASP A 154 -10.50 10.76 2.81
N HIS A 155 -10.10 12.01 3.01
CA HIS A 155 -8.73 12.40 3.33
C HIS A 155 -8.23 11.86 4.68
N ARG A 156 -9.11 11.36 5.55
CA ARG A 156 -8.73 10.82 6.87
C ARG A 156 -8.40 9.33 6.82
N LEU A 157 -8.74 8.66 5.71
CA LEU A 157 -8.63 7.21 5.58
C LEU A 157 -7.22 6.70 5.87
N LEU A 158 -6.17 7.36 5.38
CA LEU A 158 -4.79 6.91 5.64
C LEU A 158 -4.41 6.97 7.12
N GLY A 159 -4.87 8.00 7.84
CA GLY A 159 -4.67 8.11 9.28
C GLY A 159 -5.45 7.05 10.06
N GLU A 160 -6.62 6.65 9.58
CA GLU A 160 -7.41 5.55 10.14
C GLU A 160 -6.74 4.19 9.92
N LEU A 161 -6.31 3.91 8.70
CA LEU A 161 -5.53 2.72 8.36
C LEU A 161 -4.22 2.65 9.15
N PHE A 162 -3.55 3.79 9.37
CA PHE A 162 -2.37 3.83 10.23
C PHE A 162 -2.68 3.44 11.68
N ARG A 163 -3.77 3.96 12.25
CA ARG A 163 -4.19 3.60 13.61
C ARG A 163 -4.52 2.11 13.71
N GLU A 164 -5.21 1.57 12.72
CA GLU A 164 -5.51 0.14 12.65
C GLU A 164 -4.21 -0.67 12.56
N TRP A 165 -3.28 -0.30 11.67
CA TRP A 165 -1.96 -0.91 11.54
C TRP A 165 -1.20 -0.97 12.86
N MET A 166 -1.36 0.04 13.71
CA MET A 166 -0.71 0.11 15.02
C MET A 166 -1.41 -0.71 16.11
N SER A 167 -2.66 -1.12 15.91
CA SER A 167 -3.53 -1.71 16.94
C SER A 167 -3.52 -3.25 17.04
N TRP A 168 -2.98 -3.94 16.03
CA TRP A 168 -2.80 -5.40 16.05
C TRP A 168 -1.64 -5.86 16.94
#